data_AF-C8BX25-F1
#
_entry.id   AF-C8BX25-F1
#
_cell.length_a   1.000
_cell.length_b   1.000
_cell.length_c   1.000
_cell.angle_alpha   90.00
_cell.angle_beta   90.00
_cell.angle_gamma   90.00
#
_symmetry.space_group_name_H-M   'P 1'
#
loop_
_entity.id
_entity.type
_entity.pdbx_description
1 polymer ?
#
loop_
_entity_poly.entity_id
_entity_poly.type
_entity_poly.pdbx_seq_one_letter_code
_entity_poly.pdbx_strand_id
1 'polypeptide(L)'
;MQESSIWSVEQFKSDLGALILHFNSLFLSEVNSVINNPRGDRKNSMKALAVMDLVSINNSALRAIDEIERELRSNVFRCLTAYDIPEEQANSFIAQRFYPGSLKALMIDDINSTIQQLDELKSGAIIHLQVLENSSGFKGMFRGLVKGYTNPIDGLSHACGQGSMQTELATSVSHFNALAMRTGCSIDAVSQRLQVVVLDKWNKDLSHIL
;
A
#
# COMPACT_ATOMS: atom_id res chain seq x y z
N MET A 1 45.77 7.88 -2.01
CA MET A 1 45.05 7.76 -0.74
C MET A 1 43.61 7.46 -1.08
N GLN A 2 43.20 6.20 -1.03
CA GLN A 2 41.77 5.85 -1.06
C GLN A 2 41.26 6.15 0.33
N GLU A 3 40.32 7.08 0.45
CA GLU A 3 39.46 7.13 1.63
C GLU A 3 38.83 5.73 1.74
N SER A 4 39.19 4.99 2.77
CA SER A 4 38.46 3.77 3.09
C SER A 4 37.01 4.21 3.26
N SER A 5 36.09 3.56 2.54
CA SER A 5 34.67 3.74 2.80
C SER A 5 34.40 3.09 4.16
N ILE A 6 34.76 3.78 5.23
CA ILE A 6 34.50 3.35 6.60
C ILE A 6 32.99 3.22 6.68
N TRP A 7 32.53 1.99 6.88
CA TRP A 7 31.12 1.75 7.14
C TRP A 7 30.67 2.63 8.30
N SER A 8 29.56 3.34 8.15
CA SER A 8 29.00 4.19 9.20
C SER A 8 27.53 3.89 9.43
N VAL A 9 27.14 3.88 10.69
CA VAL A 9 25.76 3.66 11.13
C VAL A 9 24.82 4.72 10.55
N GLU A 10 25.27 5.97 10.43
CA GLU A 10 24.46 7.06 9.89
C GLU A 10 24.21 6.91 8.38
N GLN A 11 25.23 6.50 7.62
CA GLN A 11 25.07 6.20 6.19
C GLN A 11 24.13 5.00 5.99
N PHE A 12 24.30 3.93 6.79
CA PHE A 12 23.42 2.76 6.76
C PHE A 12 21.94 3.12 7.01
N LYS A 13 21.68 3.93 8.04
CA LYS A 13 20.32 4.40 8.35
C LYS A 13 19.75 5.26 7.22
N SER A 14 20.56 6.13 6.62
CA SER A 14 20.14 6.99 5.52
C SER A 14 19.74 6.16 4.29
N ASP A 15 20.62 5.24 3.86
CA ASP A 15 20.44 4.48 2.63
C ASP A 15 19.24 3.53 2.71
N LEU A 16 19.15 2.74 3.79
CA LEU A 16 18.01 1.85 4.00
C LEU A 16 16.73 2.61 4.35
N GLY A 17 16.83 3.71 5.10
CA GLY A 17 15.69 4.56 5.43
C GLY A 17 15.02 5.11 4.18
N ALA A 18 15.81 5.62 3.22
CA ALA A 18 15.29 6.10 1.94
C ALA A 18 14.59 4.99 1.14
N LEU A 19 15.14 3.78 1.10
CA LEU A 19 14.55 2.65 0.38
C LEU A 19 13.26 2.14 1.04
N ILE A 20 13.18 2.11 2.38
CA ILE A 20 11.97 1.75 3.11
C ILE A 20 10.88 2.82 2.91
N LEU A 21 11.24 4.10 2.91
CA LEU A 21 10.31 5.18 2.58
C LEU A 21 9.80 5.06 1.14
N HIS A 22 10.68 4.72 0.19
CA HIS A 22 10.28 4.44 -1.18
C HIS A 22 9.29 3.28 -1.25
N PHE A 23 9.56 2.15 -0.58
CA PHE A 23 8.65 1.01 -0.50
C PHE A 23 7.25 1.42 0.00
N ASN A 24 7.17 2.19 1.09
CA ASN A 24 5.90 2.69 1.60
C ASN A 24 5.16 3.57 0.58
N SER A 25 5.90 4.45 -0.11
CA SER A 25 5.34 5.35 -1.12
C SER A 25 4.67 4.61 -2.29
N LEU A 26 5.11 3.39 -2.62
CA LEU A 26 4.52 2.58 -3.70
C LEU A 26 3.05 2.26 -3.42
N PHE A 27 2.71 1.93 -2.18
CA PHE A 27 1.33 1.64 -1.78
C PHE A 27 0.50 2.90 -1.58
N LEU A 28 1.13 4.01 -1.17
CA LEU A 28 0.43 5.25 -0.89
C LEU A 28 0.19 6.09 -2.14
N SER A 29 1.07 6.06 -3.15
CA SER A 29 1.05 7.00 -4.28
C SER A 29 -0.31 7.13 -4.99
N GLU A 30 -1.04 6.02 -5.14
CA GLU A 30 -2.36 5.99 -5.80
C GLU A 30 -3.55 6.16 -4.85
N VAL A 31 -3.32 6.12 -3.53
CA VAL A 31 -4.37 6.08 -2.50
C VAL A 31 -4.34 7.32 -1.59
N ASN A 32 -3.21 8.03 -1.52
CA ASN A 32 -2.92 9.12 -0.58
C ASN A 32 -3.88 10.31 -0.74
N SER A 33 -4.28 10.63 -1.97
CA SER A 33 -5.24 11.71 -2.25
C SER A 33 -6.65 11.40 -1.74
N VAL A 34 -7.00 10.11 -1.66
CA VAL A 34 -8.30 9.63 -1.21
C VAL A 34 -8.35 9.47 0.30
N ILE A 35 -7.25 9.00 0.90
CA ILE A 35 -7.11 8.84 2.36
C ILE A 35 -7.05 10.22 3.05
N ASN A 36 -6.29 11.17 2.50
CA ASN A 36 -6.04 12.45 3.18
C ASN A 36 -7.07 13.55 2.91
N ASN A 37 -7.96 13.38 1.92
CA ASN A 37 -9.03 14.34 1.62
C ASN A 37 -10.40 13.67 1.42
N PRO A 38 -11.00 13.07 2.47
CA PRO A 38 -12.29 12.38 2.38
C PRO A 38 -13.49 13.30 2.09
N ARG A 39 -13.27 14.63 2.09
CA ARG A 39 -14.25 15.67 1.72
C ARG A 39 -13.97 16.29 0.34
N GLY A 40 -12.94 15.84 -0.37
CA GLY A 40 -12.63 16.24 -1.74
C GLY A 40 -13.63 15.69 -2.75
N ASP A 41 -13.29 15.76 -4.04
CA ASP A 41 -14.12 15.19 -5.10
C ASP A 41 -14.14 13.64 -5.00
N ARG A 42 -15.13 13.13 -4.27
CA ARG A 42 -15.31 11.70 -4.02
C ARG A 42 -15.46 10.91 -5.31
N LYS A 43 -16.14 11.47 -6.31
CA LYS A 43 -16.36 10.76 -7.59
C LYS A 43 -15.04 10.60 -8.33
N ASN A 44 -14.22 11.63 -8.40
CA ASN A 44 -12.90 11.53 -9.03
C ASN A 44 -11.92 10.67 -8.22
N SER A 45 -12.00 10.74 -6.89
CA SER A 45 -11.21 9.90 -5.99
C SER A 45 -11.51 8.40 -6.17
N MET A 46 -12.79 8.04 -6.21
CA MET A 46 -13.16 6.64 -6.44
C MET A 46 -12.82 6.19 -7.86
N LYS A 47 -12.91 7.07 -8.87
CA LYS A 47 -12.50 6.75 -10.25
C LYS A 47 -11.01 6.42 -10.33
N ALA A 48 -10.18 7.16 -9.61
CA ALA A 48 -8.75 6.89 -9.52
C ALA A 48 -8.50 5.51 -8.89
N LEU A 49 -9.14 5.21 -7.75
CA LEU A 49 -9.02 3.90 -7.10
C LEU A 49 -9.53 2.75 -7.97
N ALA A 50 -10.61 2.96 -8.73
CA ALA A 50 -11.20 1.95 -9.61
C ALA A 50 -10.27 1.51 -10.75
N VAL A 51 -9.29 2.34 -11.13
CA VAL A 51 -8.32 2.03 -12.20
C VAL A 51 -6.93 1.69 -11.67
N MET A 52 -6.77 1.55 -10.35
CA MET A 52 -5.49 1.23 -9.70
C MET A 52 -4.82 -0.01 -10.31
N ASP A 53 -3.54 0.11 -10.62
CA ASP A 53 -2.74 -0.99 -11.20
C ASP A 53 -2.02 -1.80 -10.11
N LEU A 54 -2.77 -2.74 -9.54
CA LEU A 54 -2.26 -3.63 -8.49
C LEU A 54 -1.08 -4.49 -8.95
N VAL A 55 -0.99 -4.82 -10.24
CA VAL A 55 0.11 -5.63 -10.78
C VAL A 55 1.39 -4.80 -10.79
N SER A 56 1.31 -3.54 -11.22
CA SER A 56 2.43 -2.60 -11.17
C SER A 56 2.88 -2.33 -9.73
N ILE A 57 1.94 -2.09 -8.81
CA ILE A 57 2.25 -1.88 -7.38
C ILE A 57 2.97 -3.11 -6.81
N ASN A 58 2.45 -4.32 -7.02
CA ASN A 58 3.07 -5.54 -6.52
C ASN A 58 4.48 -5.76 -7.10
N ASN A 59 4.63 -5.63 -8.41
CA ASN A 59 5.95 -5.79 -9.06
C ASN A 59 6.96 -4.76 -8.55
N SER A 60 6.53 -3.52 -8.34
CA SER A 60 7.40 -2.45 -7.82
C SER A 60 7.78 -2.72 -6.36
N ALA A 61 6.84 -3.18 -5.53
CA ALA A 61 7.10 -3.55 -4.15
C ALA A 61 8.14 -4.68 -4.05
N LEU A 62 7.98 -5.73 -4.87
CA LEU A 62 8.95 -6.83 -4.92
C LEU A 62 10.34 -6.39 -5.37
N ARG A 63 10.43 -5.49 -6.36
CA ARG A 63 11.72 -4.91 -6.79
C ARG A 63 12.37 -4.07 -5.69
N ALA A 64 11.58 -3.28 -4.96
CA ALA A 64 12.08 -2.49 -3.84
C ALA A 64 12.65 -3.40 -2.73
N ILE A 65 12.04 -4.56 -2.47
CA ILE A 65 12.62 -5.57 -1.55
C ILE A 65 13.97 -6.08 -2.06
N ASP A 66 14.10 -6.38 -3.35
CA ASP A 66 15.35 -6.84 -3.94
C ASP A 66 16.46 -5.76 -3.88
N GLU A 67 16.09 -4.48 -3.97
CA GLU A 67 16.99 -3.33 -3.80
C GLU A 67 17.45 -3.18 -2.36
N ILE A 68 16.53 -3.24 -1.39
CA ILE A 68 16.82 -3.23 0.05
C ILE A 68 17.76 -4.36 0.41
N GLU A 69 17.54 -5.56 -0.11
CA GLU A 69 18.39 -6.72 0.15
C GLU A 69 19.81 -6.51 -0.40
N ARG A 70 19.94 -5.94 -1.59
CA ARG A 70 21.23 -5.63 -2.20
C ARG A 70 22.00 -4.61 -1.38
N GLU A 71 21.33 -3.56 -0.92
CA GLU A 71 21.95 -2.54 -0.08
C GLU A 71 22.34 -3.10 1.29
N LEU A 72 21.50 -3.94 1.88
CA LEU A 72 21.80 -4.64 3.13
C LEU A 72 23.06 -5.51 2.99
N ARG A 73 23.17 -6.30 1.92
CA ARG A 73 24.35 -7.12 1.62
C ARG A 73 25.61 -6.27 1.42
N SER A 74 25.49 -5.16 0.70
CA SER A 74 26.61 -4.22 0.50
C SER A 74 27.07 -3.61 1.82
N ASN A 75 26.14 -3.25 2.70
CA ASN A 75 26.46 -2.71 4.01
C ASN A 75 27.10 -3.74 4.93
N VAL A 76 26.64 -5.00 4.91
CA VAL A 76 27.28 -6.10 5.64
C VAL A 76 28.72 -6.28 5.16
N PHE A 77 28.95 -6.30 3.85
CA PHE A 77 30.31 -6.41 3.29
C PHE A 77 31.23 -5.28 3.75
N ARG A 78 30.76 -4.03 3.64
CA ARG A 78 31.49 -2.84 4.10
C ARG A 78 31.76 -2.89 5.62
N CYS A 79 30.81 -3.39 6.40
CA CYS A 79 30.96 -3.54 7.84
C CYS A 79 32.04 -4.58 8.18
N LEU A 80 31.93 -5.79 7.65
CA LEU A 80 32.88 -6.87 7.95
C LEU A 80 34.31 -6.51 7.52
N THR A 81 34.48 -5.90 6.34
CA THR A 81 35.78 -5.43 5.87
C THR A 81 36.36 -4.30 6.74
N ALA A 82 35.52 -3.45 7.32
CA ALA A 82 35.97 -2.44 8.29
C ALA A 82 36.43 -3.03 9.63
N TYR A 83 36.03 -4.26 9.95
CA TYR A 83 36.51 -5.04 11.10
C TYR A 83 37.63 -6.03 10.72
N ASP A 84 38.34 -5.76 9.63
CA ASP A 84 39.47 -6.56 9.13
C ASP A 84 39.14 -8.04 8.82
N ILE A 85 37.86 -8.36 8.60
CA ILE A 85 37.47 -9.71 8.17
C ILE A 85 37.87 -9.90 6.70
N PRO A 86 38.60 -10.98 6.35
CA PRO A 86 39.02 -11.24 4.99
C PRO A 86 37.83 -11.30 4.01
N GLU A 87 38.03 -10.75 2.81
CA GLU A 87 36.98 -10.64 1.79
C GLU A 87 36.32 -12.00 1.46
N GLU A 88 37.10 -13.07 1.38
CA GLU A 88 36.56 -14.42 1.15
C GLU A 88 35.62 -14.88 2.28
N GLN A 89 35.98 -14.58 3.53
CA GLN A 89 35.16 -14.92 4.70
C GLN A 89 33.90 -14.06 4.74
N ALA A 90 34.01 -12.77 4.45
CA ALA A 90 32.87 -11.86 4.36
C ALA A 90 31.87 -12.29 3.27
N ASN A 91 32.37 -12.64 2.08
CA ASN A 91 31.55 -13.13 0.97
C ASN A 91 30.86 -14.46 1.30
N SER A 92 31.59 -15.39 1.94
CA SER A 92 31.01 -16.67 2.38
C SER A 92 29.90 -16.45 3.41
N PHE A 93 30.12 -15.55 4.38
CA PHE A 93 29.12 -15.21 5.37
C PHE A 93 27.86 -14.57 4.75
N ILE A 94 28.03 -13.59 3.86
CA ILE A 94 26.92 -12.95 3.14
C ILE A 94 26.14 -13.98 2.33
N ALA A 95 26.80 -14.88 1.62
CA ALA A 95 26.14 -15.91 0.84
C ALA A 95 25.31 -16.88 1.69
N GLN A 96 25.74 -17.16 2.93
CA GLN A 96 25.04 -18.07 3.84
C GLN A 96 23.90 -17.39 4.61
N ARG A 97 24.12 -16.15 5.07
CA ARG A 97 23.19 -15.46 5.97
C ARG A 97 22.31 -14.44 5.26
N PHE A 98 22.82 -13.78 4.23
CA PHE A 98 22.11 -12.76 3.43
C PHE A 98 21.95 -13.23 1.98
N TYR A 99 21.47 -14.47 1.81
CA TYR A 99 21.29 -15.07 0.49
C TYR A 99 20.18 -14.36 -0.33
N PRO A 100 20.28 -14.37 -1.67
CA PRO A 100 19.29 -13.79 -2.56
C PRO A 100 17.86 -14.26 -2.28
N GLY A 101 16.94 -13.32 -2.07
CA GLY A 101 15.52 -13.58 -1.82
C GLY A 101 15.17 -13.93 -0.37
N SER A 102 16.13 -13.85 0.55
CA SER A 102 15.89 -14.08 1.98
C SER A 102 14.92 -13.05 2.58
N LEU A 103 15.01 -11.78 2.20
CA LEU A 103 14.04 -10.76 2.63
C LEU A 103 12.70 -10.95 1.95
N LYS A 104 12.70 -11.28 0.65
CA LYS A 104 11.46 -11.55 -0.09
C LYS A 104 10.67 -12.69 0.54
N ALA A 105 11.32 -13.79 0.92
CA ALA A 105 10.67 -14.93 1.57
C ALA A 105 9.98 -14.54 2.91
N LEU A 106 10.52 -13.54 3.62
CA LEU A 106 9.96 -13.08 4.89
C LEU A 106 8.82 -12.08 4.73
N MET A 107 8.73 -11.42 3.57
CA MET A 107 7.78 -10.32 3.32
C MET A 107 6.67 -10.66 2.34
N ILE A 108 6.80 -11.75 1.57
CA ILE A 108 5.90 -12.06 0.45
C ILE A 108 4.44 -12.18 0.88
N ASP A 109 4.17 -12.81 2.03
CA ASP A 109 2.81 -13.00 2.53
C ASP A 109 2.19 -11.67 2.99
N ASP A 110 2.96 -10.81 3.65
CA ASP A 110 2.51 -9.49 4.10
C ASP A 110 2.23 -8.56 2.90
N ILE A 111 3.07 -8.63 1.86
CA ILE A 111 2.86 -7.90 0.60
C ILE A 111 1.60 -8.40 -0.09
N ASN A 112 1.45 -9.72 -0.25
CA ASN A 112 0.27 -10.32 -0.89
C ASN A 112 -1.02 -9.97 -0.14
N SER A 113 -1.00 -10.00 1.19
CA SER A 113 -2.14 -9.60 2.03
C SER A 113 -2.50 -8.13 1.83
N THR A 114 -1.50 -7.24 1.74
CA THR A 114 -1.72 -5.81 1.49
C THR A 114 -2.28 -5.56 0.09
N ILE A 115 -1.78 -6.27 -0.92
CA ILE A 115 -2.32 -6.21 -2.30
C ILE A 115 -3.78 -6.70 -2.34
N GLN A 116 -4.12 -7.77 -1.62
CA GLN A 116 -5.50 -8.24 -1.53
C GLN A 116 -6.41 -7.17 -0.91
N GLN A 117 -5.96 -6.47 0.13
CA GLN A 117 -6.72 -5.38 0.73
C GLN A 117 -6.86 -4.16 -0.18
N LEU A 118 -5.87 -3.89 -1.05
CA LEU A 118 -6.00 -2.89 -2.11
C LEU A 118 -7.01 -3.31 -3.18
N ASP A 119 -7.10 -4.60 -3.51
CA ASP A 119 -8.12 -5.13 -4.42
C ASP A 119 -9.54 -5.03 -3.84
N GLU A 120 -9.69 -5.32 -2.54
CA GLU A 120 -10.93 -5.09 -1.80
C GLU A 120 -11.32 -3.61 -1.83
N LEU A 121 -10.37 -2.70 -1.59
CA LEU A 121 -10.59 -1.25 -1.64
C LEU A 121 -11.00 -0.78 -3.06
N LYS A 122 -10.31 -1.27 -4.09
CA LYS A 122 -10.62 -1.00 -5.51
C LYS A 122 -12.04 -1.46 -5.85
N SER A 123 -12.40 -2.67 -5.46
CA SER A 123 -13.75 -3.22 -5.64
C SER A 123 -14.80 -2.38 -4.90
N GLY A 124 -14.52 -1.99 -3.66
CA GLY A 124 -15.36 -1.09 -2.87
C GLY A 124 -15.55 0.27 -3.53
N ALA A 125 -14.50 0.84 -4.13
CA ALA A 125 -14.57 2.11 -4.86
C ALA A 125 -15.48 2.01 -6.09
N ILE A 126 -15.43 0.90 -6.84
CA ILE A 126 -16.30 0.65 -7.99
C ILE A 126 -17.77 0.58 -7.56
N ILE A 127 -18.07 -0.15 -6.48
CA ILE A 127 -19.43 -0.25 -5.92
C ILE A 127 -19.90 1.14 -5.46
N HIS A 128 -19.04 1.89 -4.74
CA HIS A 128 -19.39 3.21 -4.25
C HIS A 128 -19.66 4.21 -5.40
N LEU A 129 -18.88 4.14 -6.50
CA LEU A 129 -19.14 4.92 -7.71
C LEU A 129 -20.51 4.64 -8.30
N GLN A 130 -20.90 3.37 -8.41
CA GLN A 130 -22.21 3.01 -8.94
C GLN A 130 -23.34 3.60 -8.10
N VAL A 131 -23.21 3.57 -6.77
CA VAL A 131 -24.16 4.20 -5.85
C VAL A 131 -24.19 5.72 -6.05
N LEU A 132 -23.04 6.38 -6.18
CA LEU A 132 -22.95 7.83 -6.44
C LEU A 132 -23.58 8.22 -7.79
N GLU A 133 -23.36 7.42 -8.84
CA GLU A 133 -23.92 7.66 -10.17
C GLU A 133 -25.42 7.42 -10.22
N ASN A 134 -25.92 6.41 -9.51
CA ASN A 134 -27.35 6.13 -9.38
C ASN A 134 -28.07 7.16 -8.50
N SER A 135 -27.37 7.76 -7.52
CA SER A 135 -27.91 8.79 -6.61
C SER A 135 -27.80 10.23 -7.13
N SER A 136 -26.92 10.50 -8.08
CA SER A 136 -26.92 11.77 -8.81
C SER A 136 -28.18 11.87 -9.69
N GLY A 137 -29.13 12.74 -9.29
CA GLY A 137 -30.54 12.76 -9.69
C GLY A 137 -30.93 12.90 -11.17
N PHE A 138 -30.00 12.76 -12.13
CA PHE A 138 -30.32 12.86 -13.55
C PHE A 138 -31.18 11.68 -14.05
N LYS A 139 -30.92 10.46 -13.57
CA LYS A 139 -31.75 9.28 -13.91
C LYS A 139 -33.14 9.34 -13.26
N GLY A 140 -33.26 9.94 -12.08
CA GLY A 140 -34.54 10.16 -11.38
C GLY A 140 -35.40 11.23 -12.05
N MET A 141 -34.80 12.34 -12.50
CA MET A 141 -35.49 13.43 -13.18
C MET A 141 -35.97 13.03 -14.59
N PHE A 142 -35.16 12.26 -15.35
CA PHE A 142 -35.58 11.74 -16.65
C PHE A 142 -36.64 10.63 -16.54
N ARG A 143 -36.59 9.77 -15.51
CA ARG A 143 -37.68 8.81 -15.26
C ARG A 143 -38.99 9.51 -14.88
N GLY A 144 -38.92 10.58 -14.09
CA GLY A 144 -40.09 11.34 -13.66
C GLY A 144 -40.71 12.23 -14.74
N LEU A 145 -39.91 12.72 -15.70
CA LEU A 145 -40.41 13.50 -16.83
C LEU A 145 -40.96 12.64 -17.98
N VAL A 146 -40.44 11.41 -18.16
CA VAL A 146 -40.88 10.51 -19.24
C VAL A 146 -42.06 9.62 -18.82
N LYS A 147 -42.17 9.28 -17.53
CA LYS A 147 -43.37 8.63 -16.98
C LYS A 147 -44.25 9.68 -16.31
N GLY A 148 -45.15 10.30 -17.08
CA GLY A 148 -46.22 11.10 -16.50
C GLY A 148 -47.01 10.25 -15.50
N TYR A 149 -46.77 10.44 -14.20
CA TYR A 149 -47.46 9.70 -13.16
C TYR A 149 -48.90 10.19 -13.09
N THR A 150 -49.82 9.37 -13.60
CA THR A 150 -51.27 9.60 -13.54
C THR A 150 -51.87 9.25 -12.18
N ASN A 151 -51.07 8.77 -11.22
CA ASN A 151 -51.54 8.34 -9.90
C ASN A 151 -50.67 8.96 -8.78
N PRO A 152 -51.24 9.79 -7.88
CA PRO A 152 -50.48 10.51 -6.85
C PRO A 152 -49.82 9.60 -5.79
N ILE A 153 -50.31 8.38 -5.61
CA ILE A 153 -49.71 7.38 -4.69
C ILE A 153 -48.38 6.82 -5.25
N ASP A 154 -48.26 6.69 -6.57
CA ASP A 154 -47.00 6.30 -7.23
C ASP A 154 -45.96 7.43 -7.20
N GLY A 155 -46.40 8.69 -7.23
CA GLY A 155 -45.53 9.84 -7.01
C GLY A 155 -44.97 9.89 -5.58
N LEU A 156 -45.79 9.50 -4.59
CA LEU A 156 -45.39 9.41 -3.18
C LEU A 156 -44.49 8.20 -2.89
N SER A 157 -44.66 7.05 -3.57
CA SER A 157 -43.74 5.91 -3.42
C SER A 157 -42.34 6.24 -3.95
N HIS A 158 -42.25 7.03 -5.02
CA HIS A 158 -40.99 7.58 -5.53
C HIS A 158 -40.40 8.70 -4.67
N ALA A 159 -41.24 9.51 -3.99
CA ALA A 159 -40.78 10.48 -2.99
C ALA A 159 -40.28 9.80 -1.69
N CYS A 160 -40.92 8.69 -1.28
CA CYS A 160 -40.45 7.84 -0.17
C CYS A 160 -39.16 7.07 -0.49
N GLY A 161 -38.82 6.87 -1.77
CA GLY A 161 -37.55 6.30 -2.20
C GLY A 161 -36.31 7.16 -1.90
N GLN A 162 -36.49 8.44 -1.55
CA GLN A 162 -35.38 9.29 -1.10
C GLN A 162 -34.75 8.77 0.20
N GLY A 163 -35.56 8.19 1.11
CA GLY A 163 -35.05 7.60 2.35
C GLY A 163 -34.22 6.32 2.12
N SER A 164 -34.64 5.45 1.19
CA SER A 164 -33.88 4.25 0.85
C SER A 164 -32.57 4.58 0.14
N MET A 165 -32.59 5.57 -0.77
CA MET A 165 -31.40 6.02 -1.48
C MET A 165 -30.39 6.72 -0.55
N GLN A 166 -30.86 7.52 0.41
CA GLN A 166 -30.00 8.10 1.45
C GLN A 166 -29.40 7.03 2.36
N THR A 167 -30.16 5.99 2.69
CA THR A 167 -29.69 4.85 3.50
C THR A 167 -28.65 4.01 2.74
N GLU A 168 -28.88 3.76 1.45
CA GLU A 168 -27.94 3.06 0.56
C GLU A 168 -26.63 3.82 0.42
N LEU A 169 -26.70 5.15 0.20
CA LEU A 169 -25.53 6.01 0.14
C LEU A 169 -24.77 6.01 1.47
N ALA A 170 -25.46 6.16 2.61
CA ALA A 170 -24.83 6.15 3.92
C ALA A 170 -24.14 4.82 4.24
N THR A 171 -24.78 3.70 3.90
CA THR A 171 -24.22 2.35 4.08
C THR A 171 -22.99 2.16 3.19
N SER A 172 -23.06 2.59 1.93
CA SER A 172 -21.95 2.52 0.98
C SER A 172 -20.74 3.36 1.44
N VAL A 173 -20.97 4.58 1.93
CA VAL A 173 -19.92 5.42 2.53
C VAL A 173 -19.28 4.75 3.74
N SER A 174 -20.10 4.20 4.65
CA SER A 174 -19.60 3.54 5.86
C SER A 174 -18.74 2.32 5.52
N HIS A 175 -19.18 1.50 4.56
CA HIS A 175 -18.44 0.33 4.11
C HIS A 175 -17.12 0.71 3.45
N PHE A 176 -17.15 1.68 2.54
CA PHE A 176 -15.95 2.17 1.87
C PHE A 176 -14.92 2.74 2.86
N ASN A 177 -15.37 3.53 3.84
CA ASN A 177 -14.48 4.08 4.88
C ASN A 177 -13.83 2.97 5.73
N ALA A 178 -14.56 1.90 6.04
CA ALA A 178 -14.00 0.77 6.78
C ALA A 178 -12.92 0.05 5.97
N LEU A 179 -13.13 -0.16 4.66
CA LEU A 179 -12.11 -0.71 3.76
C LEU A 179 -10.89 0.20 3.70
N ALA A 180 -11.08 1.50 3.48
CA ALA A 180 -9.98 2.46 3.40
C ALA A 180 -9.12 2.49 4.67
N MET A 181 -9.75 2.47 5.85
CA MET A 181 -9.01 2.39 7.12
C MET A 181 -8.24 1.07 7.24
N ARG A 182 -8.86 -0.06 6.92
CA ARG A 182 -8.20 -1.38 6.98
C ARG A 182 -6.99 -1.43 6.06
N THR A 183 -7.14 -1.00 4.81
CA THR A 183 -6.04 -0.93 3.84
C THR A 183 -4.93 0.00 4.32
N GLY A 184 -5.26 1.18 4.86
CA GLY A 184 -4.28 2.09 5.45
C GLY A 184 -3.46 1.44 6.57
N CYS A 185 -4.14 0.78 7.53
CA CYS A 185 -3.46 0.04 8.60
C CYS A 185 -2.56 -1.08 8.06
N SER A 186 -2.96 -1.76 6.98
CA SER A 186 -2.13 -2.81 6.37
C SER A 186 -0.88 -2.26 5.68
N ILE A 187 -0.99 -1.11 5.01
CA ILE A 187 0.15 -0.42 4.40
C ILE A 187 1.16 0.01 5.49
N ASP A 188 0.66 0.57 6.58
CA ASP A 188 1.50 0.94 7.73
C ASP A 188 2.14 -0.31 8.36
N ALA A 189 1.38 -1.39 8.53
CA ALA A 189 1.86 -2.64 9.11
C ALA A 189 2.94 -3.31 8.26
N VAL A 190 2.76 -3.42 6.94
CA VAL A 190 3.78 -4.03 6.07
C VAL A 190 5.06 -3.20 6.03
N SER A 191 4.94 -1.87 6.08
CA SER A 191 6.10 -0.97 6.13
C SER A 191 6.87 -1.09 7.45
N GLN A 192 6.17 -1.11 8.59
CA GLN A 192 6.79 -1.34 9.90
C GLN A 192 7.41 -2.73 9.99
N ARG A 193 6.73 -3.74 9.44
CA ARG A 193 7.22 -5.11 9.41
C ARG A 193 8.51 -5.22 8.62
N LEU A 194 8.60 -4.56 7.46
CA LEU A 194 9.82 -4.50 6.66
C LEU A 194 11.00 -3.90 7.46
N GLN A 195 10.76 -2.78 8.14
CA GLN A 195 11.77 -2.17 8.99
C GLN A 195 12.25 -3.13 10.09
N VAL A 196 11.33 -3.80 10.78
CA VAL A 196 11.66 -4.79 11.82
C VAL A 196 12.46 -5.96 11.24
N VAL A 197 12.04 -6.51 10.10
CA VAL A 197 12.70 -7.65 9.46
C VAL A 197 14.12 -7.29 9.03
N VAL A 198 14.33 -6.11 8.43
CA VAL A 198 15.66 -5.64 8.02
C VAL A 198 16.57 -5.48 9.24
N LEU A 199 16.09 -4.86 10.32
CA LEU A 199 16.86 -4.68 11.55
C LEU A 199 17.14 -5.99 12.28
N ASP A 200 16.15 -6.88 12.36
CA ASP A 200 16.30 -8.20 12.98
C ASP A 200 17.33 -9.04 12.23
N LYS A 201 17.26 -9.02 10.90
CA LYS A 201 18.22 -9.71 10.04
C LYS A 201 19.63 -9.16 10.21
N TRP A 202 19.77 -7.83 10.22
CA TRP A 202 21.05 -7.17 10.51
C TRP A 202 21.60 -7.60 11.87
N ASN A 203 20.82 -7.43 12.94
CA ASN A 203 21.28 -7.65 14.32
C ASN A 203 21.56 -9.13 14.60
N LYS A 204 20.65 -10.04 14.25
CA LYS A 204 20.83 -11.47 14.52
C LYS A 204 22.04 -12.01 13.78
N ASP A 205 22.13 -11.77 12.48
CA ASP A 205 23.18 -12.38 11.69
C ASP A 205 24.56 -11.78 12.01
N LEU A 206 24.68 -10.46 12.21
CA LEU A 206 25.98 -9.83 12.54
C LEU A 206 26.44 -10.07 13.98
N SER A 207 25.54 -10.20 14.95
CA SER A 207 25.90 -10.50 16.35
C SER A 207 26.61 -11.84 16.54
N HIS A 208 26.58 -12.71 15.52
CA HIS A 208 27.34 -13.97 15.54
C HIS A 208 28.82 -13.80 15.19
N ILE A 209 29.22 -12.63 14.67
CA ILE A 209 30.57 -12.38 14.16
C ILE A 209 31.25 -11.19 14.86
N LEU A 210 30.49 -10.14 15.19
CA LEU A 210 30.98 -8.94 15.88
C LEU A 210 30.58 -8.96 17.36
#